data_AF-G6C183-F1
#
_entry.id   AF-G6C183-F1
#
_cell.length_a   1.000
_cell.length_b   1.000
_cell.length_c   1.000
_cell.angle_alpha   90.00
_cell.angle_beta   90.00
_cell.angle_gamma   90.00
#
_symmetry.space_group_name_H-M   'P 1'
#
loop_
_entity.id
_entity.type
_entity.pdbx_description
1 polymer ?
#
loop_
_entity_poly.entity_id
_entity_poly.type
_entity_poly.pdbx_seq_one_letter_code
_entity_poly.pdbx_strand_id
1 'polypeptide(L)'
;MKNKQEKTFNANDKNIHLKDGENIKIAPIDIDKRNEKDAQQKIKLFLEDNKKKFSEFCDKFEIYRKNYKENRSINEEEFKIYSHKFNETMDTFLEEITDLPESNDIGKLLLEMLTYMQVAQAKNTRIHIRLHRNKMEQAEKTALTENKKVKSNLRNIYTGFVSVIAVFLGIFTLISVNINFFGNIIKPENSIEKIIYLFILVNMMTIISLITLIGLIYITICLFTDKEIKYKWLNISLIPFLVLLLTILLMA
;
A
#
# COMPACT_ATOMS: atom_id res chain seq x y z
N MET A 1 -11.62 37.76 79.73
CA MET A 1 -12.15 37.28 78.43
C MET A 1 -10.99 36.68 77.66
N LYS A 2 -10.96 35.35 77.57
CA LYS A 2 -11.30 34.53 76.37
C LYS A 2 -10.05 34.25 75.52
N ASN A 3 -9.59 33.00 75.57
CA ASN A 3 -9.70 31.97 74.52
C ASN A 3 -8.62 32.14 73.43
N LYS A 4 -7.92 31.11 72.94
CA LYS A 4 -8.35 29.74 72.66
C LYS A 4 -7.10 28.85 72.42
N GLN A 5 -7.13 27.64 73.00
CA GLN A 5 -6.46 26.35 72.74
C GLN A 5 -5.44 26.25 71.57
N GLU A 6 -4.16 25.90 71.79
CA GLU A 6 -3.54 24.54 71.97
C GLU A 6 -3.41 23.74 70.65
N LYS A 7 -2.20 23.63 70.05
CA LYS A 7 -1.05 22.72 70.35
C LYS A 7 -1.38 21.25 70.03
N THR A 8 -0.60 20.44 69.32
CA THR A 8 0.78 20.51 68.80
C THR A 8 0.97 19.37 67.79
N PHE A 9 1.57 19.68 66.65
CA PHE A 9 2.31 18.70 65.85
C PHE A 9 3.48 18.21 66.73
N ASN A 10 3.61 16.90 66.94
CA ASN A 10 4.86 16.35 67.45
C ASN A 10 5.17 15.05 66.72
N ALA A 11 6.23 15.11 65.92
CA ALA A 11 6.89 13.95 65.38
C ALA A 11 7.38 13.08 66.53
N ASN A 12 7.11 11.79 66.46
CA ASN A 12 8.02 10.81 67.03
C ASN A 12 8.24 9.74 65.98
N ASP A 13 9.32 9.94 65.24
CA ASP A 13 10.06 8.91 64.54
C ASP A 13 10.23 7.69 65.44
N LYS A 14 9.52 6.61 65.11
CA LYS A 14 10.07 5.27 65.28
C LYS A 14 9.85 4.52 63.99
N ASN A 15 10.92 4.48 63.19
CA ASN A 15 11.17 3.53 62.12
C ASN A 15 10.57 2.15 62.45
N ILE A 16 9.46 1.81 61.81
CA ILE A 16 9.04 0.42 61.71
C ILE A 16 9.83 -0.15 60.54
N HIS A 17 11.05 -0.60 60.84
CA HIS A 17 11.70 -1.62 60.03
C HIS A 17 10.81 -2.87 60.12
N LEU A 18 9.96 -3.07 59.12
CA LEU A 18 9.40 -4.38 58.83
C LEU A 18 10.60 -5.28 58.50
N LYS A 19 10.99 -6.13 59.45
CA LYS A 19 11.94 -7.19 59.19
C LYS A 19 11.26 -8.21 58.30
N ASP A 20 11.84 -8.46 57.13
CA ASP A 20 11.50 -9.61 56.31
C ASP A 20 11.55 -10.88 57.17
N GLY A 21 10.41 -11.57 57.31
CA GLY A 21 10.32 -12.88 57.99
C GLY A 21 9.28 -13.03 59.09
N GLU A 22 8.47 -12.03 59.43
CA GLU A 22 7.32 -12.27 60.32
C GLU A 22 6.18 -12.98 59.57
N ASN A 23 6.09 -14.30 59.77
CA ASN A 23 4.93 -15.10 59.38
C ASN A 23 3.68 -14.55 60.10
N ILE A 24 2.91 -13.74 59.38
CA ILE A 24 1.58 -13.29 59.82
C ILE A 24 0.71 -14.54 59.90
N LYS A 25 0.53 -15.09 61.11
CA LYS A 25 -0.47 -16.12 61.36
C LYS A 25 -1.84 -15.47 61.28
N ILE A 26 -2.40 -15.43 60.08
CA ILE A 26 -3.82 -15.12 59.87
C ILE A 26 -4.59 -16.28 60.52
N ALA A 27 -5.29 -16.00 61.62
CA ALA A 27 -6.18 -16.99 62.23
C ALA A 27 -7.26 -17.37 61.20
N PRO A 28 -7.59 -18.67 61.05
CA PRO A 28 -8.68 -19.06 60.15
C PRO A 28 -9.95 -18.36 60.63
N ILE A 29 -10.53 -17.54 59.77
CA ILE A 29 -11.87 -17.00 60.01
C ILE A 29 -12.79 -18.22 59.94
N ASP A 30 -13.55 -18.50 61.00
CA ASP A 30 -14.64 -19.46 60.94
C ASP A 30 -15.59 -19.01 59.82
N ILE A 31 -15.51 -19.69 58.67
CA ILE A 31 -16.35 -19.39 57.51
C ILE A 31 -17.75 -19.82 57.90
N ASP A 32 -18.56 -18.85 58.35
CA ASP A 32 -19.97 -19.07 58.57
C ASP A 32 -20.60 -19.59 57.27
N LYS A 33 -21.27 -20.75 57.31
CA LYS A 33 -21.84 -21.43 56.12
C LYS A 33 -22.80 -20.54 55.31
N ARG A 34 -23.27 -19.44 55.90
CA ARG A 34 -24.06 -18.39 55.22
C ARG A 34 -23.21 -17.60 54.22
N ASN A 35 -21.98 -17.22 54.57
CA ASN A 35 -21.08 -16.49 53.68
C ASN A 35 -20.66 -17.34 52.47
N GLU A 36 -20.53 -18.66 52.64
CA GLU A 36 -20.17 -19.58 51.56
C GLU A 36 -21.29 -19.70 50.51
N LYS A 37 -22.56 -19.81 50.94
CA LYS A 37 -23.71 -19.86 50.02
C LYS A 37 -23.90 -18.56 49.25
N ASP A 38 -23.74 -17.42 49.91
CA ASP A 38 -23.85 -16.12 49.27
C ASP A 38 -22.73 -15.89 48.24
N ALA A 39 -21.51 -16.34 48.54
CA ALA A 39 -20.39 -16.32 47.59
C ALA A 39 -20.65 -17.22 46.38
N GLN A 40 -21.13 -18.45 46.58
CA GLN A 40 -21.49 -19.37 45.50
C GLN A 40 -22.61 -18.81 44.61
N GLN A 41 -23.59 -18.13 45.19
CA GLN A 41 -24.67 -17.52 44.42
C GLN A 41 -24.19 -16.33 43.57
N LYS A 42 -23.27 -15.51 44.09
CA LYS A 42 -22.64 -14.43 43.32
C LYS A 42 -21.83 -14.97 42.14
N ILE A 43 -21.04 -16.04 42.35
CA ILE A 43 -20.28 -16.69 41.30
C ILE A 43 -21.22 -17.25 40.22
N LYS A 44 -22.31 -17.90 40.63
CA LYS A 44 -23.28 -18.46 39.68
C LYS A 44 -23.91 -17.38 38.80
N LEU A 45 -24.35 -16.26 39.39
CA LEU A 45 -24.91 -15.13 38.63
C LEU A 45 -23.89 -14.55 37.65
N PHE A 46 -22.64 -14.37 38.12
CA PHE A 46 -21.55 -13.89 37.28
C PHE A 46 -21.31 -14.82 36.06
N LEU A 47 -21.28 -16.13 36.26
CA LEU A 47 -21.06 -17.07 35.16
C LEU A 47 -22.27 -17.17 34.22
N GLU A 48 -23.50 -17.06 34.72
CA GLU A 48 -24.72 -17.05 33.90
C GLU A 48 -24.77 -15.80 32.99
N ASP A 49 -24.41 -14.64 33.53
CA ASP A 49 -24.33 -13.39 32.76
C ASP A 49 -23.26 -13.48 31.66
N ASN A 50 -22.08 -14.02 31.97
CA ASN A 50 -21.02 -14.20 30.97
C ASN A 50 -21.38 -15.25 29.92
N LYS A 51 -22.03 -16.35 30.30
CA LYS A 51 -22.56 -17.34 29.36
C LYS A 51 -23.50 -16.70 28.35
N LYS A 52 -24.41 -15.82 28.80
CA LYS A 52 -25.30 -15.09 27.92
C LYS A 52 -24.53 -14.20 26.93
N LYS A 53 -23.53 -13.45 27.41
CA LYS A 53 -22.67 -12.62 26.55
C LYS A 53 -21.94 -13.46 25.49
N PHE A 54 -21.32 -14.58 25.87
CA PHE A 54 -20.62 -15.46 24.93
C PHE A 54 -21.55 -16.14 23.93
N SER A 55 -22.78 -16.47 24.32
CA SER A 55 -23.82 -16.92 23.40
C SER A 55 -24.18 -15.85 22.38
N GLU A 56 -24.36 -14.60 22.80
CA GLU A 56 -24.65 -13.48 21.90
C GLU A 56 -23.50 -13.24 20.90
N PHE A 57 -22.24 -13.36 21.35
CA PHE A 57 -21.08 -13.34 20.47
C PHE A 57 -21.14 -14.46 19.42
N CYS A 58 -21.49 -15.68 19.82
CA CYS A 58 -21.63 -16.82 18.89
C CYS A 58 -22.65 -16.56 17.78
N ASP A 59 -23.77 -15.94 18.11
CA ASP A 59 -24.86 -15.64 17.18
C ASP A 59 -24.47 -14.50 16.23
N LYS A 60 -23.90 -13.43 16.77
CA LYS A 60 -23.44 -12.29 15.96
C LYS A 60 -22.32 -12.70 15.00
N PHE A 61 -21.35 -13.50 15.43
CA PHE A 61 -20.34 -14.04 14.51
C PHE A 61 -20.94 -14.96 13.44
N GLU A 62 -22.02 -15.69 13.74
CA GLU A 62 -22.72 -16.46 12.71
C GLU A 62 -23.39 -15.56 11.66
N ILE A 63 -23.96 -14.43 12.09
CA ILE A 63 -24.53 -13.43 11.18
C ILE A 63 -23.44 -12.86 10.26
N TYR A 64 -22.29 -12.44 10.81
CA TYR A 64 -21.16 -11.99 9.98
C TYR A 64 -20.69 -13.08 9.01
N ARG A 65 -20.63 -14.33 9.45
CA ARG A 65 -20.25 -15.47 8.60
C ARG A 65 -21.24 -15.69 7.45
N LYS A 66 -22.55 -15.60 7.71
CA LYS A 66 -23.61 -15.74 6.70
C LYS A 66 -23.56 -14.58 5.71
N ASN A 67 -23.52 -13.35 6.19
CA ASN A 67 -23.41 -12.16 5.34
C ASN A 67 -22.18 -12.21 4.43
N TYR A 68 -21.04 -12.63 4.97
CA TYR A 68 -19.84 -12.83 4.16
C TYR A 68 -20.00 -13.93 3.11
N LYS A 69 -20.69 -15.02 3.42
CA LYS A 69 -20.93 -16.13 2.48
C LYS A 69 -21.82 -15.68 1.31
N GLU A 70 -22.84 -14.87 1.59
CA GLU A 70 -23.83 -14.41 0.61
C GLU A 70 -23.28 -13.25 -0.24
N ASN A 71 -22.70 -12.24 0.41
CA ASN A 71 -22.34 -10.99 -0.27
C ASN A 71 -20.84 -10.88 -0.59
N ARG A 72 -20.01 -11.82 -0.12
CA ARG A 72 -18.52 -11.75 -0.16
C ARG A 72 -17.92 -10.48 0.46
N SER A 73 -18.73 -9.71 1.18
CA SER A 73 -18.35 -8.48 1.85
C SER A 73 -19.06 -8.43 3.20
N ILE A 74 -18.36 -7.84 4.18
CA ILE A 74 -18.90 -7.44 5.47
C ILE A 74 -18.31 -6.07 5.81
N ASN A 75 -18.98 -5.32 6.67
CA ASN A 75 -18.41 -4.09 7.21
C ASN A 75 -17.20 -4.46 8.10
N GLU A 76 -15.99 -4.30 7.56
CA GLU A 76 -14.76 -4.71 8.25
C GLU A 76 -14.51 -3.93 9.54
N GLU A 77 -14.88 -2.65 9.60
CA GLU A 77 -14.70 -1.81 10.78
C GLU A 77 -15.61 -2.28 11.91
N GLU A 78 -16.89 -2.49 11.61
CA GLU A 78 -17.87 -2.99 12.56
C GLU A 78 -17.49 -4.39 13.08
N PHE A 79 -17.05 -5.28 12.19
CA PHE A 79 -16.57 -6.60 12.57
C PHE A 79 -15.32 -6.53 13.46
N LYS A 80 -14.36 -5.66 13.16
CA LYS A 80 -13.14 -5.48 13.98
C LYS A 80 -13.47 -4.97 15.38
N ILE A 81 -14.34 -3.96 15.48
CA ILE A 81 -14.78 -3.43 16.78
C ILE A 81 -15.45 -4.55 17.60
N TYR A 82 -16.32 -5.33 16.96
CA TYR A 82 -17.02 -6.42 17.64
C TYR A 82 -16.07 -7.57 18.03
N SER A 83 -15.12 -7.92 17.16
CA SER A 83 -14.05 -8.88 17.44
C SER A 83 -13.16 -8.43 18.60
N HIS A 84 -12.83 -7.14 18.67
CA HIS A 84 -12.04 -6.59 19.76
C HIS A 84 -12.76 -6.73 21.10
N LYS A 85 -14.04 -6.34 21.13
CA LYS A 85 -14.88 -6.48 22.31
C LYS A 85 -15.00 -7.93 22.80
N PHE A 86 -15.07 -8.89 21.87
CA PHE A 86 -15.05 -10.31 22.20
C PHE A 86 -13.73 -10.71 22.87
N ASN A 87 -12.58 -10.32 22.30
CA ASN A 87 -11.28 -10.64 22.86
C ASN A 87 -11.08 -10.01 24.24
N GLU A 88 -11.43 -8.74 24.43
CA GLU A 88 -11.38 -8.07 25.74
C GLU A 88 -12.23 -8.82 26.78
N THR A 89 -13.46 -9.21 26.41
CA THR A 89 -14.35 -9.95 27.31
C THR A 89 -13.78 -11.33 27.66
N MET A 90 -13.11 -11.97 26.69
CA MET A 90 -12.47 -13.28 26.88
C MET A 90 -11.24 -13.19 27.78
N ASP A 91 -10.38 -12.19 27.57
CA ASP A 91 -9.16 -12.00 28.35
C ASP A 91 -9.51 -11.67 29.81
N THR A 92 -10.43 -10.73 30.04
CA THR A 92 -10.92 -10.40 31.40
C THR A 92 -11.51 -11.64 32.10
N PHE A 93 -12.30 -12.45 31.38
CA PHE A 93 -12.86 -13.67 31.96
C PHE A 93 -11.78 -14.68 32.35
N LEU A 94 -10.78 -14.88 31.48
CA LEU A 94 -9.68 -15.83 31.73
C LEU A 94 -8.78 -15.37 32.89
N GLU A 95 -8.59 -14.07 33.08
CA GLU A 95 -7.89 -13.51 34.25
C GLU A 95 -8.66 -13.76 35.55
N GLU A 96 -9.99 -13.68 35.52
CA GLU A 96 -10.84 -13.87 36.69
C GLU A 96 -11.01 -15.36 37.07
N ILE A 97 -10.79 -16.29 36.15
CA ILE A 97 -10.86 -17.74 36.40
C ILE A 97 -9.46 -18.33 36.47
N THR A 98 -8.84 -18.18 37.63
CA THR A 98 -7.49 -18.72 37.90
C THR A 98 -7.51 -20.17 38.38
N ASP A 99 -8.57 -20.60 39.07
CA ASP A 99 -8.75 -21.99 39.54
C ASP A 99 -10.16 -22.51 39.21
N LEU A 100 -10.21 -23.66 38.55
CA LEU A 100 -11.45 -24.33 38.16
C LEU A 100 -12.02 -25.11 39.35
N PRO A 101 -13.25 -24.82 39.83
CA PRO A 101 -13.86 -25.61 40.88
C PRO A 101 -14.20 -27.01 40.35
N GLU A 102 -13.54 -28.03 40.92
CA GLU A 102 -13.79 -29.43 40.57
C GLU A 102 -15.17 -29.86 41.10
N SER A 103 -16.05 -30.26 40.16
CA SER A 103 -17.24 -31.12 40.36
C SER A 103 -18.57 -30.56 40.88
N ASN A 104 -18.79 -29.24 40.85
CA ASN A 104 -20.07 -28.63 41.30
C ASN A 104 -20.90 -28.09 40.10
N ASP A 105 -22.17 -27.72 40.31
CA ASP A 105 -23.01 -27.08 39.26
C ASP A 105 -22.33 -25.83 38.64
N ILE A 106 -21.51 -25.13 39.42
CA ILE A 106 -20.65 -24.02 38.98
C ILE A 106 -19.65 -24.49 37.92
N GLY A 107 -19.00 -25.64 38.12
CA GLY A 107 -18.05 -26.21 37.17
C GLY A 107 -18.70 -26.63 35.85
N LYS A 108 -19.92 -27.19 35.88
CA LYS A 108 -20.69 -27.48 34.66
C LYS A 108 -21.00 -26.21 33.87
N LEU A 109 -21.45 -25.17 34.57
CA LEU A 109 -21.83 -23.91 33.95
C LEU A 109 -20.60 -23.19 33.34
N LEU A 110 -19.46 -23.27 34.02
CA LEU A 110 -18.19 -22.76 33.55
C LEU A 110 -17.71 -23.52 32.29
N LEU A 111 -17.84 -24.86 32.26
CA LEU A 111 -17.54 -25.67 31.08
C LEU A 111 -18.42 -25.31 29.87
N GLU A 112 -19.73 -25.15 30.09
CA GLU A 112 -20.66 -24.70 29.04
C GLU A 112 -20.24 -23.33 28.49
N MET A 113 -19.87 -22.41 29.38
CA MET A 113 -19.44 -21.07 29.01
C MET A 113 -18.13 -21.08 28.21
N LEU A 114 -17.13 -21.87 28.63
CA LEU A 114 -15.89 -22.11 27.87
C LEU A 114 -16.18 -22.69 26.48
N THR A 115 -17.18 -23.56 26.36
CA THR A 115 -17.60 -24.11 25.07
C THR A 115 -18.13 -23.01 24.14
N TYR A 116 -19.00 -22.12 24.64
CA TYR A 116 -19.46 -20.97 23.85
C TYR A 116 -18.30 -20.05 23.45
N MET A 117 -17.38 -19.79 24.37
CA MET A 117 -16.19 -18.98 24.12
C MET A 117 -15.31 -19.55 22.99
N GLN A 118 -15.02 -20.86 23.03
CA GLN A 118 -14.26 -21.55 21.99
C GLN A 118 -14.98 -21.52 20.63
N VAL A 119 -16.31 -21.72 20.63
CA VAL A 119 -17.12 -21.64 19.40
C VAL A 119 -17.08 -20.23 18.82
N ALA A 120 -17.26 -19.20 19.65
CA ALA A 120 -17.18 -17.80 19.22
C ALA A 120 -15.78 -17.47 18.66
N GLN A 121 -14.72 -17.88 19.33
CA GLN A 121 -13.34 -17.68 18.88
C GLN A 121 -13.10 -18.35 17.51
N ALA A 122 -13.50 -19.62 17.35
CA ALA A 122 -13.35 -20.33 16.09
C ALA A 122 -14.08 -19.65 14.93
N LYS A 123 -15.30 -19.13 15.17
CA LYS A 123 -16.05 -18.37 14.17
C LYS A 123 -15.37 -17.04 13.84
N ASN A 124 -14.92 -16.31 14.85
CA ASN A 124 -14.22 -15.04 14.70
C ASN A 124 -12.95 -15.19 13.84
N THR A 125 -12.07 -16.13 14.22
CA THR A 125 -10.84 -16.44 13.48
C THR A 125 -11.12 -16.82 12.03
N ARG A 126 -12.18 -17.61 11.78
CA ARG A 126 -12.56 -18.01 10.43
C ARG A 126 -12.93 -16.82 9.54
N ILE A 127 -13.58 -15.80 10.09
CA ILE A 127 -13.93 -14.58 9.36
C ILE A 127 -12.67 -13.77 9.06
N HIS A 128 -11.78 -13.59 10.04
CA HIS A 128 -10.47 -12.92 9.84
C HIS A 128 -9.64 -13.56 8.74
N ILE A 129 -9.52 -14.89 8.73
CA ILE A 129 -8.77 -15.62 7.69
C ILE A 129 -9.34 -15.34 6.30
N ARG A 130 -10.67 -15.30 6.17
CA ARG A 130 -11.35 -15.04 4.90
C ARG A 130 -11.13 -13.60 4.41
N LEU A 131 -11.25 -12.63 5.31
CA LEU A 131 -10.95 -11.23 5.01
C LEU A 131 -9.50 -11.08 4.54
N HIS A 132 -8.56 -11.70 5.24
CA HIS A 132 -7.14 -11.66 4.89
C HIS A 132 -6.88 -12.28 3.50
N ARG A 133 -7.47 -13.44 3.22
CA ARG A 133 -7.36 -14.09 1.90
C ARG A 133 -7.88 -13.20 0.78
N ASN A 134 -9.04 -12.55 0.96
CA ASN A 134 -9.56 -11.61 -0.04
C ASN A 134 -8.62 -10.44 -0.31
N LYS A 135 -8.00 -9.87 0.74
CA LYS A 135 -7.02 -8.78 0.60
C LYS A 135 -5.79 -9.23 -0.18
N MET A 136 -5.29 -10.45 0.10
CA MET A 136 -4.18 -11.02 -0.65
C MET A 136 -4.53 -11.22 -2.13
N GLU A 137 -5.71 -11.78 -2.44
CA GLU A 137 -6.16 -11.97 -3.81
C GLU A 137 -6.34 -10.64 -4.57
N GLN A 138 -6.79 -9.58 -3.88
CA GLN A 138 -6.87 -8.24 -4.46
C GLN A 138 -5.48 -7.64 -4.72
N ALA A 139 -4.56 -7.74 -3.76
CA ALA A 139 -3.19 -7.25 -3.91
C ALA A 139 -2.46 -7.94 -5.08
N GLU A 140 -2.63 -9.25 -5.23
CA GLU A 140 -2.05 -10.03 -6.32
C GLU A 140 -2.59 -9.60 -7.69
N LYS A 141 -3.90 -9.34 -7.80
CA LYS A 141 -4.51 -8.82 -9.04
C LYS A 141 -3.97 -7.43 -9.41
N THR A 142 -3.80 -6.55 -8.43
CA THR A 142 -3.23 -5.22 -8.65
C THR A 142 -1.80 -5.32 -9.13
N ALA A 143 -0.96 -6.12 -8.46
CA ALA A 143 0.43 -6.34 -8.85
C ALA A 143 0.56 -6.95 -10.27
N LEU A 144 -0.32 -7.89 -10.64
CA LEU A 144 -0.35 -8.46 -11.99
C LEU A 144 -0.71 -7.41 -13.05
N THR A 145 -1.64 -6.52 -12.74
CA THR A 145 -2.10 -5.47 -13.66
C THR A 145 -1.04 -4.38 -13.84
N GLU A 146 -0.39 -3.97 -12.75
CA GLU A 146 0.75 -3.04 -12.78
C GLU A 146 1.91 -3.61 -13.59
N ASN A 147 2.28 -4.87 -13.39
CA ASN A 147 3.34 -5.53 -14.17
C ASN A 147 3.04 -5.56 -15.67
N LYS A 148 1.77 -5.80 -16.07
CA LYS A 148 1.36 -5.72 -17.48
C LYS A 148 1.51 -4.31 -18.04
N LYS A 149 1.11 -3.29 -17.27
CA LYS A 149 1.24 -1.87 -17.66
C LYS A 149 2.72 -1.47 -17.82
N VAL A 150 3.57 -1.84 -16.86
CA VAL A 150 5.02 -1.60 -16.92
C VAL A 150 5.65 -2.29 -18.13
N LYS A 151 5.31 -3.56 -18.39
CA LYS A 151 5.80 -4.29 -19.56
C LYS A 151 5.37 -3.64 -20.89
N SER A 152 4.13 -3.18 -20.99
CA SER A 152 3.63 -2.47 -22.16
C SER A 152 4.36 -1.14 -22.36
N ASN A 153 4.57 -0.38 -21.28
CA ASN A 153 5.28 0.89 -21.33
C ASN A 153 6.74 0.71 -21.74
N LEU A 154 7.45 -0.28 -21.20
CA LEU A 154 8.82 -0.61 -21.63
C LEU A 154 8.88 -1.00 -23.11
N ARG A 155 7.91 -1.79 -23.59
CA ARG A 155 7.84 -2.14 -25.02
C ARG A 155 7.68 -0.90 -25.89
N ASN A 156 6.81 0.02 -25.51
CA ASN A 156 6.60 1.27 -26.24
C ASN A 156 7.85 2.16 -26.22
N ILE A 157 8.54 2.26 -25.07
CA ILE A 157 9.83 2.96 -24.95
C ILE A 157 10.87 2.35 -25.87
N TYR A 158 11.01 1.02 -25.86
CA TYR A 158 11.95 0.31 -26.70
C TYR A 158 11.65 0.51 -28.20
N THR A 159 10.39 0.36 -28.61
CA THR A 159 9.99 0.60 -30.01
C THR A 159 10.22 2.06 -30.42
N GLY A 160 9.94 3.02 -29.55
CA GLY A 160 10.25 4.44 -29.78
C GLY A 160 11.75 4.68 -29.94
N PHE A 161 12.57 4.10 -29.07
CA PHE A 161 14.03 4.20 -29.15
C PHE A 161 14.60 3.59 -30.44
N VAL A 162 14.14 2.39 -30.84
CA VAL A 162 14.53 1.75 -32.10
C VAL A 162 14.15 2.62 -33.30
N SER A 163 12.98 3.25 -33.25
CA SER A 163 12.52 4.15 -34.32
C SER A 163 13.42 5.38 -34.43
N VAL A 164 13.82 5.98 -33.31
CA VAL A 164 14.75 7.12 -33.29
C VAL A 164 16.12 6.72 -33.86
N ILE A 165 16.66 5.57 -33.47
CA ILE A 165 17.94 5.06 -34.01
C ILE A 165 17.84 4.85 -35.52
N ALA A 166 16.77 4.24 -36.01
CA ALA A 166 16.58 3.97 -37.43
C ALA A 166 16.57 5.26 -38.25
N VAL A 167 15.89 6.30 -37.77
CA VAL A 167 15.88 7.62 -38.43
C VAL A 167 17.26 8.27 -38.36
N PHE A 168 17.93 8.23 -37.20
CA PHE A 168 19.27 8.77 -37.04
C PHE A 168 20.27 8.11 -38.01
N LEU A 169 20.24 6.79 -38.14
CA LEU A 169 21.06 6.04 -39.10
C LEU A 169 20.71 6.40 -40.54
N GLY A 170 19.43 6.59 -40.88
CA GLY A 170 19.01 7.04 -42.20
C GLY A 170 19.57 8.40 -42.57
N ILE A 171 19.51 9.36 -41.65
CA ILE A 171 20.08 10.70 -41.82
C ILE A 171 21.62 10.63 -41.95
N PHE A 172 22.28 9.85 -41.09
CA PHE A 172 23.73 9.67 -41.14
C PHE A 172 24.20 9.06 -42.47
N THR A 173 23.42 8.09 -42.99
CA THR A 173 23.69 7.47 -44.29
C THR A 173 23.54 8.48 -45.43
N LEU A 174 22.49 9.31 -45.41
CA LEU A 174 22.28 10.38 -46.41
C LEU A 174 23.43 11.39 -46.42
N ILE A 175 23.87 11.85 -45.23
CA ILE A 175 25.02 12.76 -45.11
C ILE A 175 26.30 12.09 -45.62
N SER A 176 26.55 10.84 -45.25
CA SER A 176 27.74 10.09 -45.66
C SER A 176 27.79 9.86 -47.17
N VAL A 177 26.66 9.53 -47.80
CA VAL A 177 26.54 9.38 -49.26
C VAL A 177 26.79 10.71 -49.96
N ASN A 178 26.25 11.81 -49.44
CA ASN A 178 26.47 13.15 -50.00
C ASN A 178 27.94 13.58 -49.93
N ILE A 179 28.63 13.32 -48.81
CA ILE A 179 30.06 13.61 -48.65
C ILE A 179 30.91 12.76 -49.61
N ASN A 180 30.61 11.46 -49.73
CA ASN A 180 31.34 10.55 -50.62
C ASN A 180 31.12 10.90 -52.11
N PHE A 181 29.91 11.30 -52.49
CA PHE A 181 29.60 11.82 -53.83
C PHE A 181 30.40 13.09 -54.15
N PHE A 182 30.52 14.00 -53.18
CA PHE A 182 31.34 15.21 -53.30
C PHE A 182 32.82 14.92 -53.51
N GLY A 183 33.38 14.02 -52.70
CA GLY A 183 34.78 13.60 -52.79
C GLY A 183 35.13 12.96 -54.13
N ASN A 184 34.17 12.28 -54.77
CA ASN A 184 34.38 11.62 -56.06
C ASN A 184 34.13 12.54 -57.28
N ILE A 185 33.32 13.60 -57.15
CA ILE A 185 32.98 14.50 -58.27
C ILE A 185 33.91 15.69 -58.42
N ILE A 186 34.48 16.19 -57.32
CA ILE A 186 35.45 17.29 -57.38
C ILE A 186 36.76 16.76 -58.00
N LYS A 187 36.85 16.84 -59.32
CA LYS A 187 38.10 16.79 -60.07
C LYS A 187 38.65 18.21 -60.19
N PRO A 188 39.98 18.41 -60.21
CA PRO A 188 40.61 19.73 -60.29
C PRO A 188 40.25 20.52 -61.58
N GLU A 189 39.57 19.89 -62.54
CA GLU A 189 39.16 20.44 -63.83
C GLU A 189 37.74 21.06 -63.83
N ASN A 190 36.98 20.93 -62.74
CA ASN A 190 35.62 21.46 -62.68
C ASN A 190 35.59 23.00 -62.56
N SER A 191 34.67 23.64 -63.29
CA SER A 191 34.46 25.09 -63.18
C SER A 191 33.97 25.49 -61.78
N ILE A 192 34.43 26.66 -61.31
CA ILE A 192 34.06 27.23 -60.00
C ILE A 192 32.53 27.28 -59.81
N GLU A 193 31.81 27.58 -60.88
CA GLU A 193 30.34 27.65 -60.91
C GLU A 193 29.68 26.32 -60.54
N LYS A 194 30.15 25.19 -61.11
CA LYS A 194 29.64 23.85 -60.75
C LYS A 194 29.94 23.50 -59.30
N ILE A 195 31.12 23.89 -58.80
CA ILE A 195 31.52 23.64 -57.40
C ILE A 195 30.61 24.41 -56.43
N ILE A 196 30.25 25.66 -56.76
CA ILE A 196 29.35 26.49 -55.94
C ILE A 196 27.94 25.88 -55.88
N TYR A 197 27.36 25.47 -57.00
CA TYR A 197 26.02 24.86 -57.01
C TYR A 197 25.98 23.51 -56.27
N LEU A 198 27.01 22.68 -56.45
CA LEU A 198 27.17 21.44 -55.68
C LEU A 198 27.25 21.76 -54.17
N PHE A 199 28.00 22.80 -53.79
CA PHE A 199 28.23 23.16 -52.39
C PHE A 199 26.96 23.67 -51.72
N ILE A 200 26.17 24.47 -52.43
CA ILE A 200 24.85 24.90 -51.95
C ILE A 200 23.92 23.70 -51.78
N LEU A 201 23.92 22.75 -52.73
CA LEU A 201 23.07 21.56 -52.66
C LEU A 201 23.38 20.68 -51.43
N VAL A 202 24.65 20.41 -51.15
CA VAL A 202 25.03 19.60 -49.98
C VAL A 202 24.76 20.30 -48.67
N ASN A 203 25.02 21.61 -48.58
CA ASN A 203 24.70 22.35 -47.37
C ASN A 203 23.19 22.40 -47.12
N MET A 204 22.36 22.58 -48.15
CA MET A 204 20.91 22.55 -48.01
C MET A 204 20.39 21.17 -47.61
N MET A 205 20.92 20.08 -48.19
CA MET A 205 20.59 18.72 -47.75
C MET A 205 20.97 18.45 -46.29
N THR A 206 22.10 18.99 -45.84
CA THR A 206 22.57 18.87 -44.45
C THR A 206 21.65 19.65 -43.50
N ILE A 207 21.25 20.87 -43.88
CA ILE A 207 20.32 21.70 -43.09
C ILE A 207 18.94 21.04 -42.99
N ILE A 208 18.39 20.49 -44.09
CA ILE A 208 17.12 19.74 -44.08
C ILE A 208 17.22 18.53 -43.17
N SER A 209 18.32 17.79 -43.26
CA SER A 209 18.60 16.63 -42.38
C SER A 209 18.64 17.02 -40.90
N LEU A 210 19.17 18.20 -40.57
CA LEU A 210 19.27 18.67 -39.20
C LEU A 210 17.91 19.16 -38.65
N ILE A 211 17.12 19.87 -39.46
CA ILE A 211 15.76 20.30 -39.10
C ILE A 211 14.84 19.09 -38.90
N THR A 212 14.95 18.09 -39.78
CA THR A 212 14.18 16.84 -39.64
C THR A 212 14.58 16.07 -38.39
N LEU A 213 15.87 16.01 -38.04
CA LEU A 213 16.33 15.41 -36.78
C LEU A 213 15.74 16.10 -35.55
N ILE A 214 15.81 17.43 -35.49
CA ILE A 214 15.26 18.22 -34.36
C ILE A 214 13.73 18.02 -34.26
N GLY A 215 13.04 18.04 -35.39
CA GLY A 215 11.61 17.80 -35.46
C GLY A 215 11.19 16.41 -34.97
N LEU A 216 11.98 15.39 -35.31
CA LEU A 216 11.71 14.01 -34.90
C LEU A 216 11.96 13.79 -33.41
N ILE A 217 13.01 14.40 -32.86
CA ILE A 217 13.24 14.44 -31.40
C ILE A 217 12.06 15.12 -30.70
N TYR A 218 11.59 16.26 -31.21
CA TYR A 218 10.44 16.97 -30.64
C TYR A 218 9.15 16.13 -30.66
N ILE A 219 8.80 15.52 -31.79
CA ILE A 219 7.63 14.64 -31.90
C ILE A 219 7.75 13.46 -30.94
N THR A 220 8.94 12.86 -30.84
CA THR A 220 9.20 11.74 -29.93
C THR A 220 8.98 12.15 -28.48
N ILE A 221 9.49 13.31 -28.05
CA ILE A 221 9.26 13.85 -26.70
C ILE A 221 7.77 14.11 -26.46
N CYS A 222 7.05 14.70 -27.42
CA CYS A 222 5.61 14.94 -27.30
C CYS A 222 4.81 13.63 -27.17
N LEU A 223 5.15 12.60 -27.95
CA LEU A 223 4.53 11.27 -27.86
C LEU A 223 4.84 10.57 -26.52
N PHE A 224 6.03 10.79 -25.94
CA PHE A 224 6.37 10.24 -24.61
C PHE A 224 5.75 11.01 -23.44
N THR A 225 5.30 12.24 -23.65
CA THR A 225 4.77 13.11 -22.60
C THR A 225 3.26 13.37 -22.73
N ASP A 226 2.57 12.66 -23.63
CA ASP A 226 1.14 12.86 -23.97
C ASP A 226 0.78 14.33 -24.23
N LYS A 227 1.71 15.10 -24.82
CA LYS A 227 1.50 16.51 -25.17
C LYS A 227 1.08 16.64 -26.63
N GLU A 228 0.12 17.54 -26.89
CA GLU A 228 -0.30 17.87 -28.26
C GLU A 228 0.88 18.36 -29.13
N ILE A 229 0.98 17.79 -30.33
CA ILE A 229 2.04 18.12 -31.29
C ILE A 229 1.69 19.42 -32.00
N LYS A 230 2.52 20.45 -31.84
CA LYS A 230 2.37 21.73 -32.56
C LYS A 230 3.23 21.75 -33.81
N TYR A 231 2.63 21.61 -34.99
CA TYR A 231 3.35 21.56 -36.29
C TYR A 231 3.91 22.90 -36.79
N LYS A 232 3.79 24.01 -36.04
CA LYS A 232 4.26 25.34 -36.47
C LYS A 232 5.77 25.38 -36.80
N TRP A 233 6.58 24.49 -36.21
CA TRP A 233 8.02 24.39 -36.49
C TRP A 233 8.32 23.90 -37.92
N LEU A 234 7.38 23.19 -38.56
CA LEU A 234 7.57 22.61 -39.90
C LEU A 234 7.70 23.69 -40.98
N ASN A 235 7.17 24.89 -40.73
CA ASN A 235 7.32 26.07 -41.59
C ASN A 235 8.77 26.50 -41.78
N ILE A 236 9.66 26.20 -40.82
CA ILE A 236 11.10 26.51 -40.91
C ILE A 236 11.76 25.64 -41.99
N SER A 237 11.23 24.45 -42.27
CA SER A 237 11.75 23.56 -43.32
C SER A 237 11.45 24.06 -44.74
N LEU A 238 10.52 24.99 -44.91
CA LEU A 238 10.03 25.44 -46.21
C LEU A 238 11.08 26.25 -46.99
N ILE A 239 11.92 27.02 -46.28
CA ILE A 239 12.98 27.85 -46.86
C ILE A 239 14.08 26.97 -47.49
N PRO A 240 14.70 26.00 -46.78
CA PRO A 240 15.66 25.08 -47.39
C PRO A 240 15.11 24.32 -48.60
N PHE A 241 13.85 23.87 -48.56
CA PHE A 241 13.22 23.17 -49.68
C PHE A 241 13.07 24.06 -50.92
N LEU A 242 12.66 25.32 -50.75
CA LEU A 242 12.56 26.29 -51.84
C LEU A 242 13.93 26.58 -52.47
N VAL A 243 14.96 26.76 -51.64
CA VAL A 243 16.33 27.01 -52.12
C VAL A 243 16.87 25.80 -52.89
N LEU A 244 16.58 24.59 -52.41
CA LEU A 244 16.96 23.33 -53.07
C LEU A 244 16.26 23.14 -54.42
N LEU A 245 14.96 23.46 -54.50
CA LEU A 245 14.19 23.45 -55.76
C LEU A 245 14.78 24.43 -56.78
N LEU A 246 15.09 25.66 -56.34
CA LEU A 246 15.72 26.70 -57.18
C LEU A 246 17.11 26.28 -57.67
N THR A 247 17.93 25.68 -56.82
CA THR A 247 19.28 25.23 -57.22
C THR A 247 19.26 24.03 -58.16
N ILE A 248 18.30 23.10 -58.02
CA ILE A 248 18.10 22.04 -59.00
C ILE A 248 17.67 22.62 -60.35
N LEU A 249 16.75 23.59 -60.35
CA LEU A 249 16.27 24.27 -61.57
C LEU A 249 17.37 25.04 -62.30
N LEU A 250 18.33 25.60 -61.55
CA LEU A 250 19.49 26.32 -62.10
C LEU A 250 20.61 25.37 -62.60
N MET A 251 20.63 24.13 -62.13
CA MET A 251 21.58 23.10 -62.60
C MET A 251 21.06 22.27 -63.79
N ALA A 252 19.74 22.27 -64.03
CA ALA A 252 19.07 21.60 -65.14
C ALA A 252 19.15 22.41 -66.43
#